data_AF-A0A5K0WWT6-F1
#
_entry.id   AF-A0A5K0WWT6-F1
#
_cell.length_a   1.000
_cell.length_b   1.000
_cell.length_c   1.000
_cell.angle_alpha   90.00
_cell.angle_beta   90.00
_cell.angle_gamma   90.00
#
_symmetry.space_group_name_H-M   'P 1'
#
loop_
_entity.id
_entity.type
_entity.pdbx_description
1 polymer ?
#
loop_
_entity_poly.entity_id
_entity_poly.type
_entity_poly.pdbx_seq_one_letter_code
_entity_poly.pdbx_strand_id
1 'polypeptide(L)' 'GTDRDYERAAEAYAHSKLNAQAMFNLGYMHEHGEGLPYDLHLAKRYYDQALDNERAAKLPVMLALFSVWIRMNYPDTIL' A
#
# COMPACT_ATOMS: atom_id res chain seq x y z
N GLY A 1 4.34 12.70 18.31
CA GLY A 1 4.53 11.38 18.97
C GLY A 1 3.67 10.34 18.30
N THR A 2 3.75 10.26 16.97
CA THR A 2 2.84 9.49 16.10
C THR A 2 3.62 8.50 15.22
N ASP A 3 4.87 8.78 14.86
CA ASP A 3 5.75 7.85 14.12
C ASP A 3 5.84 6.45 14.74
N ARG A 4 5.86 6.37 16.07
CA ARG A 4 6.08 5.11 16.79
C ARG A 4 4.88 4.16 16.74
N ASP A 5 3.68 4.68 16.48
CA ASP A 5 2.48 3.86 16.30
C ASP A 5 2.36 3.31 14.87
N TYR A 6 2.90 4.03 13.88
CA TYR A 6 2.92 3.58 12.49
C TYR A 6 3.93 2.45 12.24
N GLU A 7 5.11 2.50 12.86
CA GLU A 7 6.04 1.36 12.84
C GLU A 7 5.40 0.11 13.43
N ARG A 8 4.70 0.24 14.57
CA ARG A 8 3.95 -0.87 15.18
C ARG A 8 2.82 -1.37 14.30
N ALA A 9 2.10 -0.47 13.62
CA ALA A 9 1.06 -0.85 12.67
C ALA A 9 1.65 -1.63 11.49
N ALA A 10 2.76 -1.14 10.92
CA ALA A 10 3.47 -1.82 9.85
C ALA A 10 3.99 -3.20 10.28
N GLU A 11 4.54 -3.33 11.49
CA GLU A 11 4.95 -4.61 12.07
C GLU A 11 3.76 -5.56 12.29
N ALA A 12 2.63 -5.06 12.80
CA ALA A 12 1.41 -5.85 12.99
C ALA A 12 0.83 -6.34 11.65
N TYR A 13 0.88 -5.51 10.60
CA TYR A 13 0.49 -5.88 9.25
C TYR A 13 1.46 -6.89 8.63
N ALA A 14 2.77 -6.76 8.88
CA ALA A 14 3.78 -7.71 8.45
C ALA A 14 3.63 -9.09 9.14
N HIS A 15 3.13 -9.12 10.37
CA HIS A 15 2.77 -10.37 11.05
C HIS A 15 1.48 -11.00 10.48
N SER A 16 0.54 -10.18 9.99
CA SER A 16 -0.64 -10.64 9.24
C SER A 16 -0.37 -10.82 7.73
N LYS A 17 0.82 -11.31 7.36
CA LYS A 17 1.27 -11.62 5.99
C LYS A 17 0.32 -12.52 5.16
N LEU A 18 -0.74 -13.04 5.77
CA LEU A 18 -1.79 -13.87 5.16
C LEU A 18 -3.05 -13.08 4.76
N ASN A 19 -3.16 -11.78 5.07
CA ASN A 19 -4.34 -10.97 4.80
C ASN A 19 -4.06 -9.92 3.71
N ALA A 20 -4.80 -9.97 2.59
CA ALA A 20 -4.64 -8.99 1.52
C ALA A 20 -4.92 -7.55 1.97
N GLN A 21 -5.78 -7.37 2.98
CA GLN A 21 -6.02 -6.08 3.63
C GLN A 21 -4.76 -5.49 4.29
N ALA A 22 -3.93 -6.32 4.94
CA ALA A 22 -2.71 -5.85 5.58
C ALA A 22 -1.67 -5.40 4.54
N MET A 23 -1.53 -6.15 3.44
CA MET A 23 -0.68 -5.78 2.31
C MET A 23 -1.19 -4.50 1.61
N PHE A 24 -2.51 -4.33 1.49
CA PHE A 24 -3.11 -3.09 0.97
C PHE A 24 -2.76 -1.88 1.84
N ASN A 25 -2.90 -2.00 3.17
CA ASN A 25 -2.57 -0.89 4.08
C ASN A 25 -1.08 -0.54 4.05
N LEU A 26 -0.19 -1.54 3.98
CA LEU A 26 1.25 -1.30 3.81
C LEU A 26 1.55 -0.56 2.49
N GLY A 27 0.90 -0.97 1.39
CA GLY A 27 1.01 -0.27 0.11
C GLY A 27 0.56 1.18 0.22
N TYR A 28 -0.55 1.43 0.90
CA TYR A 28 -1.13 2.76 1.10
C TYR A 28 -0.23 3.68 1.93
N MET A 29 0.38 3.15 2.99
CA MET A 29 1.33 3.91 3.82
C MET A 29 2.56 4.35 3.01
N HIS A 30 3.08 3.48 2.15
CA HIS A 30 4.18 3.84 1.24
C HIS A 30 3.75 4.81 0.13
N GLU A 31 2.50 4.74 -0.34
CA GLU A 31 1.96 5.70 -1.32
C GLU A 31 1.76 7.09 -0.72
N HIS A 32 1.38 7.21 0.55
CA HIS A 32 1.09 8.51 1.18
C HIS A 32 2.23 9.03 2.06
N GLY A 33 3.26 8.21 2.31
CA GLY A 33 4.35 8.55 3.23
C GLY A 33 3.90 8.61 4.69
N GLU A 34 2.82 7.91 5.06
CA GLU A 34 2.28 7.94 6.42
C GLU A 34 3.06 6.97 7.32
N GLY A 35 4.04 7.50 8.06
CA GLY A 35 4.86 6.74 9.01
C GLY A 35 5.84 5.74 8.38
N LEU A 36 5.88 5.68 7.05
CA LEU A 36 6.86 4.94 6.25
C LEU A 36 7.41 5.87 5.15
N PRO A 37 8.65 5.65 4.67
CA PRO A 37 9.19 6.43 3.57
C PRO A 37 8.32 6.27 2.31
N TYR A 38 8.02 7.42 1.68
CA TYR A 38 7.27 7.50 0.44
C TYR A 38 8.01 6.74 -0.68
N ASP A 39 7.40 5.66 -1.17
CA ASP A 39 7.94 4.85 -2.25
C ASP A 39 6.81 4.16 -3.02
N LEU A 40 6.49 4.73 -4.20
CA LEU A 40 5.47 4.20 -5.09
C LEU A 40 5.84 2.81 -5.67
N HIS A 41 7.12 2.49 -5.85
CA HIS A 41 7.54 1.18 -6.35
C HIS A 41 7.30 0.10 -5.31
N LEU A 42 7.59 0.42 -4.05
CA LEU A 42 7.32 -0.48 -2.94
C LEU A 42 5.81 -0.64 -2.70
N ALA A 43 5.05 0.46 -2.77
CA ALA A 43 3.60 0.45 -2.70
C ALA A 43 2.98 -0.50 -3.74
N LYS A 44 3.42 -0.39 -5.00
CA LYS A 44 2.98 -1.28 -6.09
C LYS A 44 3.28 -2.76 -5.78
N ARG A 45 4.47 -3.09 -5.26
CA ARG A 45 4.81 -4.49 -4.91
C ARG A 45 3.87 -5.05 -3.84
N TYR A 46 3.53 -4.26 -2.82
CA TYR A 46 2.61 -4.71 -1.77
C TYR A 46 1.19 -4.91 -2.30
N TYR A 47 0.72 -4.03 -3.19
CA TYR A 47 -0.58 -4.23 -3.85
C TYR A 47 -0.59 -5.46 -4.77
N ASP A 48 0.48 -5.71 -5.53
CA ASP A 48 0.61 -6.92 -6.35
C ASP A 48 0.54 -8.19 -5.47
N GLN A 49 1.16 -8.19 -4.29
CA GLN A 49 1.08 -9.29 -3.33
C GLN A 49 -0.31 -9.44 -2.71
N ALA A 50 -1.01 -8.33 -2.43
CA ALA A 50 -2.39 -8.34 -1.92
C ALA A 50 -3.34 -8.99 -2.94
N LEU A 51 -3.12 -8.71 -4.24
CA LEU A 51 -3.88 -9.26 -5.36
C LEU A 51 -3.72 -10.77 -5.53
N ASP A 52 -2.57 -11.32 -5.15
CA ASP A 52 -2.27 -12.75 -5.25
C ASP A 52 -2.90 -13.56 -4.10
N ASN A 53 -2.98 -12.98 -2.89
CA ASN A 53 -3.53 -13.66 -1.71
C ASN A 53 -5.06 -13.77 -1.71
N GLU A 54 -5.80 -12.71 -2.09
CA GLU A 54 -7.26 -12.69 -1.89
C GLU A 54 -8.02 -12.24 -3.14
N ARG A 55 -8.61 -13.22 -3.84
CA ARG A 55 -9.38 -12.98 -5.09
C ARG A 55 -10.65 -12.15 -4.88
N ALA A 56 -11.24 -12.18 -3.68
CA ALA A 56 -12.47 -11.46 -3.37
C ALA A 56 -12.26 -9.95 -3.12
N ALA A 57 -11.06 -9.55 -2.70
CA ALA A 57 -10.70 -8.16 -2.40
C ALA A 57 -9.95 -7.45 -3.54
N LYS A 58 -9.99 -7.97 -4.78
CA LYS A 58 -9.23 -7.42 -5.91
C LYS A 58 -9.65 -6.03 -6.35
N LEU A 59 -10.92 -5.68 -6.24
CA LEU A 59 -11.44 -4.39 -6.74
C LEU A 59 -10.76 -3.17 -6.09
N PRO A 60 -10.69 -3.03 -4.75
CA PRO A 60 -9.98 -1.91 -4.13
C PRO A 60 -8.48 -1.93 -4.43
N VAL A 61 -7.84 -3.10 -4.45
CA VAL A 61 -6.41 -3.23 -4.74
C VAL A 61 -6.09 -2.80 -6.18
N MET A 62 -6.92 -3.18 -7.15
CA MET A 62 -6.78 -2.77 -8.56
C MET A 62 -6.95 -1.27 -8.74
N LEU A 63 -7.89 -0.64 -8.02
CA LEU A 63 -8.05 0.82 -8.03
C LEU A 63 -6.82 1.53 -7.47
N ALA A 64 -6.25 1.02 -6.37
CA ALA A 64 -5.03 1.58 -5.80
C ALA A 64 -3.80 1.36 -6.71
N LEU A 65 -3.69 0.21 -7.38
CA LEU A 65 -2.66 0.02 -8.40
C LEU A 65 -2.81 1.01 -9.55
N PHE A 66 -4.05 1.28 -9.97
CA PHE A 66 -4.33 2.25 -11.02
C PHE A 66 -3.99 3.68 -10.58
N SER A 67 -4.30 4.08 -9.34
CA SER A 67 -3.91 5.39 -8.80
C SER A 67 -2.38 5.53 -8.70
N VAL A 68 -1.68 4.50 -8.21
CA VAL A 68 -0.21 4.47 -8.16
C VAL A 68 0.38 4.55 -9.57
N TRP A 69 -0.18 3.82 -10.54
CA TRP A 69 0.28 3.87 -11.92
C TRP A 69 0.09 5.26 -12.54
N ILE A 70 -1.05 5.92 -12.30
CA ILE A 70 -1.28 7.31 -12.72
C ILE A 70 -0.25 8.24 -12.09
N ARG A 71 -0.02 8.16 -10.77
CA ARG A 71 0.97 9.02 -10.07
C ARG A 71 2.41 8.78 -10.57
N MET A 72 2.77 7.53 -10.86
CA MET A 72 4.09 7.19 -11.42
C MET A 72 4.27 7.73 -12.85
N ASN A 73 3.24 7.65 -13.69
CA ASN A 73 3.33 8.04 -15.11
C ASN A 73 2.99 9.53 -15.35
N TYR A 74 2.26 10.16 -14.43
CA TYR A 74 1.81 11.55 -14.51
C TYR A 74 2.00 12.26 -13.15
N PRO A 75 3.25 12.55 -12.75
CA PRO A 75 3.56 13.17 -11.47
C PRO A 75 2.99 14.59 -11.31
N ASP A 76 2.64 15.27 -12.41
CA ASP A 76 2.09 16.64 -12.41
C ASP A 76 0.55 16.69 -12.27
N THR A 77 -0.12 15.54 -12.19
CA THR A 77 -1.59 15.50 -12.04
C THR A 77 -1.98 15.62 -10.56
N ILE A 78 -2.65 16.70 -10.20
CA ILE A 78 -3.20 16.92 -8.85
C ILE A 78 -4.44 16.02 -8.69
N LEU A 79 -4.24 14.82 -8.16
CA LEU A 79 -5.31 13.88 -7.79
C LEU A 79 -5.07 13.35 -6.36
#